data_AF-A0A327ZP35-F1
#
_entry.id   AF-A0A327ZP35-F1
#
_cell.length_a   1.000
_cell.length_b   1.000
_cell.length_c   1.000
_cell.angle_alpha   90.00
_cell.angle_beta   90.00
_cell.angle_gamma   90.00
#
_symmetry.space_group_name_H-M   'P 1'
#
loop_
_entity.id
_entity.type
_entity.pdbx_description
1 polymer ?
#
loop_
_entity_poly.entity_id
_entity_poly.type
_entity_poly.pdbx_seq_one_letter_code
_entity_poly.pdbx_strand_id
1 'polypeptide(L)'
;MRVFTETDKKSKYQEQTNSARKNGVSNCPICNTDIQYEHQTHIWNYKDMAGDHIIPWSKGGKTERKNLQMLCKHHNSLKSNY
;
A
#
# COMPACT_ATOMS: atom_id res chain seq x y z
N MET A 1 4.17 10.32 -16.18
CA MET A 1 3.52 10.71 -14.91
C MET A 1 3.92 9.73 -13.82
N ARG A 2 4.32 10.19 -12.63
CA ARG A 2 4.72 9.33 -11.49
C ARG A 2 3.56 8.99 -10.54
N VAL A 3 2.35 9.45 -10.87
CA VAL A 3 1.18 9.38 -9.99
C VAL A 3 0.19 8.40 -10.56
N PHE A 4 -0.31 7.49 -9.71
CA PHE A 4 -1.38 6.56 -10.05
C PHE A 4 -2.73 7.28 -10.08
N THR A 5 -3.65 6.80 -10.93
CA THR A 5 -5.01 7.36 -11.00
C THR A 5 -5.80 7.05 -9.72
N GLU A 6 -6.80 7.87 -9.40
CA GLU A 6 -7.71 7.57 -8.27
C GLU A 6 -8.46 6.24 -8.47
N THR A 7 -8.81 5.91 -9.72
CA THR A 7 -9.48 4.66 -10.07
C THR A 7 -8.60 3.45 -9.73
N ASP A 8 -7.32 3.50 -10.10
CA ASP A 8 -6.36 2.43 -9.78
C ASP A 8 -6.17 2.29 -8.27
N LYS A 9 -6.02 3.40 -7.54
CA LYS A 9 -5.86 3.40 -6.09
C LYS A 9 -7.07 2.82 -5.37
N LYS A 10 -8.29 3.25 -5.72
CA LYS A 10 -9.53 2.71 -5.13
C LYS A 10 -9.68 1.22 -5.38
N SER A 11 -9.40 0.80 -6.60
CA SER A 11 -9.54 -0.60 -6.98
C SER A 11 -8.47 -1.48 -6.32
N LYS A 12 -7.20 -1.04 -6.26
CA LYS A 12 -6.14 -1.74 -5.51
C LYS A 12 -6.43 -1.80 -4.01
N TYR A 13 -6.96 -0.72 -3.43
CA TYR A 13 -7.40 -0.69 -2.03
C TYR A 13 -8.45 -1.76 -1.75
N GLN A 14 -9.48 -1.89 -2.60
CA GLN A 14 -10.51 -2.91 -2.45
C GLN A 14 -9.93 -4.32 -2.54
N GLU A 15 -9.07 -4.57 -3.54
CA GLU A 15 -8.37 -5.86 -3.70
C GLU A 15 -7.56 -6.23 -2.44
N GLN A 16 -6.69 -5.32 -1.98
CA GLN A 16 -5.85 -5.54 -0.80
C GLN A 16 -6.70 -5.71 0.46
N THR A 17 -7.73 -4.89 0.64
CA THR A 17 -8.58 -4.94 1.84
C THR A 17 -9.41 -6.21 1.90
N ASN A 18 -9.96 -6.67 0.78
CA ASN A 18 -10.73 -7.91 0.73
C ASN A 18 -9.83 -9.12 1.04
N SER A 19 -8.62 -9.15 0.45
CA SER A 19 -7.63 -10.19 0.75
C SER A 19 -7.20 -10.16 2.22
N ALA A 20 -6.91 -8.97 2.76
CA ALA A 20 -6.50 -8.76 4.14
C ALA A 20 -7.56 -9.25 5.14
N ARG A 21 -8.84 -8.90 4.91
CA ARG A 21 -9.96 -9.37 5.75
C ARG A 21 -10.12 -10.89 5.71
N LYS A 22 -9.97 -11.51 4.53
CA LYS A 22 -10.06 -12.97 4.38
C LYS A 22 -8.96 -13.70 5.15
N ASN A 23 -7.75 -13.11 5.18
CA ASN A 23 -6.57 -13.72 5.77
C ASN A 23 -6.32 -13.27 7.22
N GLY A 24 -7.11 -12.33 7.76
CA GLY A 24 -6.92 -11.78 9.10
C GLY A 24 -5.63 -10.97 9.26
N VAL A 25 -5.15 -10.33 8.19
CA VAL A 25 -3.92 -9.52 8.17
C VAL A 25 -4.21 -8.06 7.83
N SER A 26 -3.20 -7.18 7.87
CA SER A 26 -3.34 -5.78 7.47
C SER A 26 -3.48 -5.63 5.96
N ASN A 27 -4.23 -4.61 5.55
CA ASN A 27 -4.29 -4.18 4.16
C ASN A 27 -3.08 -3.33 3.74
N CYS A 28 -2.17 -3.00 4.65
CA CYS A 28 -0.83 -2.48 4.35
C CYS A 28 0.18 -3.64 4.36
N PRO A 29 0.81 -4.01 3.22
CA PRO A 29 1.79 -5.10 3.15
C PRO A 29 2.96 -4.96 4.13
N ILE A 30 3.40 -3.73 4.44
CA ILE A 30 4.51 -3.48 5.36
C ILE A 30 4.07 -3.71 6.81
N CYS A 31 2.83 -3.36 7.19
CA CYS A 31 2.29 -3.67 8.52
C CYS A 31 2.27 -5.18 8.80
N ASN A 32 2.16 -6.03 7.78
CA ASN A 32 2.16 -7.49 7.96
C ASN A 32 3.51 -8.02 8.45
N THR A 33 4.60 -7.30 8.18
CA THR A 33 5.97 -7.70 8.56
C THR A 33 6.56 -6.82 9.66
N ASP A 34 6.03 -5.61 9.85
CA ASP A 34 6.46 -4.67 10.87
C ASP A 34 5.81 -5.02 12.21
N ILE A 35 6.59 -5.61 13.12
CA ILE A 35 6.16 -6.00 14.46
C ILE A 35 6.26 -4.88 15.50
N GLN A 36 6.90 -3.75 15.18
CA GLN A 36 7.19 -2.70 16.15
C GLN A 36 5.91 -2.01 16.67
N TYR A 37 4.90 -1.88 15.81
CA TYR A 37 3.68 -1.11 16.09
C TYR A 37 2.40 -1.97 16.15
N GLU A 38 2.52 -3.30 16.17
CA GLU A 38 1.38 -4.22 16.37
C GLU A 38 0.20 -4.03 15.39
N HIS A 39 0.48 -3.57 14.16
CA HIS A 39 -0.53 -3.31 13.14
C HIS A 39 -0.79 -4.51 12.19
N GLN A 40 -0.31 -5.72 12.51
CA GLN A 40 -0.29 -6.85 11.56
C GLN A 40 -1.67 -7.31 11.12
N THR A 41 -2.72 -6.95 11.87
CA THR A 41 -4.12 -7.29 11.56
C THR A 41 -4.99 -6.04 11.33
N HIS A 42 -4.40 -4.84 11.40
CA HIS A 42 -5.13 -3.58 11.31
C HIS A 42 -5.58 -3.31 9.87
N ILE A 43 -6.87 -3.02 9.67
CA ILE A 43 -7.44 -2.63 8.38
C ILE A 43 -7.56 -1.11 8.31
N TRP A 44 -6.67 -0.47 7.55
CA TRP A 44 -6.66 0.97 7.34
C TRP A 44 -7.81 1.40 6.42
N ASN A 45 -8.41 2.57 6.69
CA ASN A 45 -9.37 3.17 5.77
C ASN A 45 -8.66 3.74 4.54
N TYR A 46 -9.36 3.84 3.40
CA TYR A 46 -8.81 4.41 2.16
C TYR A 46 -8.14 5.78 2.37
N LYS A 47 -8.77 6.66 3.17
CA LYS A 47 -8.27 8.01 3.48
C LYS A 47 -6.94 8.02 4.25
N ASP A 48 -6.61 6.90 4.90
CA ASP A 48 -5.41 6.72 5.73
C ASP A 48 -4.33 5.92 4.99
N MET A 49 -4.56 5.64 3.71
CA MET A 49 -3.64 4.94 2.83
C MET A 49 -3.21 5.81 1.64
N ALA A 50 -2.07 5.47 1.07
CA ALA A 50 -1.51 6.08 -0.14
C ALA A 50 -1.12 4.99 -1.14
N GLY A 51 -1.29 5.30 -2.43
CA GLY A 51 -0.84 4.44 -3.51
C GLY A 51 0.63 4.69 -3.80
N ASP A 52 1.42 3.62 -3.80
CA ASP A 52 2.86 3.67 -3.95
C ASP A 52 3.37 2.54 -4.88
N HIS A 53 4.58 2.70 -5.39
CA HIS A 53 5.19 1.72 -6.27
C HIS A 53 5.77 0.54 -5.48
N ILE A 54 5.53 -0.70 -5.94
CA ILE A 54 6.18 -1.91 -5.41
C ILE A 54 7.67 -1.85 -5.71
N ILE A 55 8.03 -1.73 -6.99
CA ILE A 55 9.37 -1.41 -7.46
C ILE A 55 9.48 0.12 -7.50
N PRO A 56 10.39 0.74 -6.74
CA PRO A 56 10.57 2.19 -6.77
C PRO A 56 10.80 2.73 -8.18
N TRP A 57 10.27 3.91 -8.47
CA TRP A 57 10.47 4.56 -9.77
C TRP A 57 11.96 4.78 -10.09
N SER A 58 12.77 5.12 -9.09
CA SER A 58 14.24 5.28 -9.19
C SER A 58 14.96 3.99 -9.62
N LYS A 59 14.36 2.82 -9.38
CA LYS A 59 14.87 1.51 -9.77
C LYS A 59 14.22 0.96 -11.04
N GLY A 60 13.56 1.82 -11.84
CA GLY A 60 12.90 1.45 -13.09
C GLY A 60 11.45 0.98 -12.93
N GLY A 61 10.85 1.14 -11.76
CA GLY A 61 9.44 0.82 -11.52
C GLY A 61 8.49 1.71 -12.33
N LYS A 62 7.61 1.07 -13.12
CA LYS A 62 6.65 1.78 -13.96
C LYS A 62 5.40 2.20 -13.16
N THR A 63 4.78 3.31 -13.53
CA THR A 63 3.48 3.72 -12.99
C THR A 63 2.37 2.94 -13.70
N GLU A 64 2.12 1.73 -13.24
CA GLU A 64 1.13 0.82 -13.80
C GLU A 64 0.48 -0.01 -12.69
N ARG A 65 -0.76 -0.46 -12.90
CA ARG A 65 -1.56 -1.15 -11.88
C ARG A 65 -0.85 -2.34 -11.22
N LYS A 66 -0.05 -3.10 -11.98
CA LYS A 66 0.71 -4.25 -11.44
C LYS A 66 1.84 -3.84 -10.50
N ASN A 67 2.31 -2.60 -10.58
CA ASN A 67 3.34 -2.03 -9.72
C ASN A 67 2.74 -1.12 -8.63
N LEU A 68 1.40 -1.06 -8.50
CA LEU A 68 0.72 -0.28 -7.47
C LEU A 68 0.45 -1.15 -6.24
N GLN A 69 0.80 -0.62 -5.08
CA GLN A 69 0.36 -1.12 -3.76
C GLN A 69 -0.24 0.03 -2.95
N MET A 70 -1.16 -0.28 -2.04
CA MET A 70 -1.63 0.66 -1.03
C MET A 70 -0.85 0.44 0.28
N LEU A 71 -0.27 1.51 0.81
CA LEU A 71 0.42 1.54 2.10
C LEU A 71 -0.32 2.46 3.06
N CYS A 72 -0.26 2.21 4.37
CA CYS A 72 -0.70 3.21 5.34
C CYS A 72 0.18 4.48 5.20
N LYS A 73 -0.36 5.64 5.55
CA LYS A 73 0.36 6.92 5.44
C LYS A 73 1.73 6.90 6.12
N HIS A 74 1.84 6.22 7.25
CA HIS A 74 3.09 6.07 8.00
C HIS A 74 4.17 5.32 7.20
N HIS A 75 3.87 4.12 6.69
CA HIS A 75 4.86 3.37 5.89
C HIS A 75 5.15 4.03 4.54
N ASN A 76 4.15 4.69 3.94
CA ASN A 76 4.34 5.46 2.72
C ASN A 76 5.32 6.64 2.91
N SER A 77 5.23 7.37 4.03
CA SER A 77 6.14 8.49 4.30
C SER A 77 7.56 8.00 4.57
N LEU A 78 7.73 6.87 5.24
CA LEU A 78 9.05 6.24 5.47
C LEU A 78 9.71 5.80 4.16
N LYS A 79 8.94 5.24 3.22
CA LYS A 79 9.46 4.79 1.92
C LYS A 79 9.79 5.95 0.96
N SER A 80 9.15 7.10 1.12
CA SER A 80 9.40 8.28 0.28
C SER A 80 10.77 8.93 0.49
N ASN A 81 11.49 8.54 1.55
CA ASN A 81 12.77 9.12 1.97
C ASN A 81 14.01 8.27 1.62
N TYR A 82 13.87 7.24 0.78
CA TYR A 82 14.97 6.34 0.36
C TYR A 82 14.97 6.04 -1.15
#